data_AF-E6LJG7-F1
#
_entry.id   AF-E6LJG7-F1
#
_cell.length_a   1.000
_cell.length_b   1.000
_cell.length_c   1.000
_cell.angle_alpha   90.00
_cell.angle_beta   90.00
_cell.angle_gamma   90.00
#
_symmetry.space_group_name_H-M   'P 1'
#
loop_
_entity.id
_entity.type
_entity.pdbx_description
1 polymer ?
#
loop_
_entity_poly.entity_id
_entity_poly.type
_entity_poly.pdbx_seq_one_letter_code
_entity_poly.pdbx_strand_id
1 'polypeptide(L)'
;MMTENQIEAIKRIFDKCIEVNKKGRAEVFFDWHPHTSQVDVSIHVPNWNMNKKCKSMNFYYDNLDIEYDYPIMNSYKLNTIEKELDKYI
;
A
#
# COMPACT_ATOMS: atom_id res chain seq x y z
N MET A 1 4.35 18.58 -10.79
CA MET A 1 5.37 18.48 -9.72
C MET A 1 4.64 17.97 -8.49
N MET A 2 5.17 16.96 -7.80
CA MET A 2 4.50 16.41 -6.60
C MET A 2 4.59 17.39 -5.43
N THR A 3 3.56 17.41 -4.58
CA THR A 3 3.56 18.20 -3.35
C THR A 3 4.21 17.43 -2.20
N GLU A 4 4.66 18.14 -1.16
CA GLU A 4 5.26 17.52 0.02
C GLU A 4 4.33 16.49 0.68
N ASN A 5 3.02 16.79 0.77
CA ASN A 5 2.02 15.88 1.32
C ASN A 5 1.93 14.56 0.53
N GLN A 6 2.04 14.63 -0.80
CA GLN A 6 2.01 13.44 -1.66
C GLN A 6 3.26 12.59 -1.44
N ILE A 7 4.42 13.24 -1.34
CA ILE A 7 5.70 12.58 -1.04
C ILE A 7 5.65 11.92 0.34
N GLU A 8 5.10 12.61 1.34
CA GLU A 8 4.97 12.09 2.71
C GLU A 8 4.06 10.85 2.75
N ALA A 9 2.91 10.89 2.05
CA ALA A 9 2.01 9.74 1.97
C ALA A 9 2.70 8.50 1.38
N ILE A 10 3.45 8.66 0.29
CA ILE A 10 4.21 7.59 -0.35
C ILE A 10 5.28 7.03 0.62
N LYS A 11 6.06 7.92 1.26
CA LYS A 11 7.10 7.52 2.22
C LYS A 11 6.52 6.74 3.41
N ARG A 12 5.42 7.20 3.98
CA ARG A 12 4.74 6.51 5.10
C ARG A 12 4.37 5.08 4.75
N ILE A 13 3.83 4.84 3.57
CA ILE A 13 3.47 3.49 3.11
C ILE A 13 4.72 2.66 2.85
N PHE A 14 5.74 3.24 2.22
CA PHE A 14 7.02 2.55 1.98
C PHE A 14 7.67 2.09 3.29
N ASP A 15 7.78 2.97 4.28
CA ASP A 15 8.39 2.67 5.57
C ASP A 15 7.64 1.54 6.31
N LYS A 16 6.30 1.55 6.26
CA LYS A 16 5.47 0.46 6.81
C LYS A 16 5.70 -0.86 6.08
N CYS A 17 5.82 -0.86 4.75
CA CYS A 17 6.12 -2.08 3.99
C CYS A 17 7.47 -2.67 4.40
N ILE A 18 8.49 -1.83 4.60
CA ILE A 18 9.80 -2.25 5.12
C ILE A 18 9.66 -2.85 6.52
N GLU A 19 8.86 -2.25 7.40
CA GLU A 19 8.64 -2.76 8.75
C GLU A 19 7.95 -4.13 8.76
N VAL A 20 6.90 -4.33 7.94
CA VAL A 20 6.24 -5.63 7.80
C VAL A 20 7.24 -6.70 7.35
N ASN A 21 8.01 -6.41 6.29
CA ASN A 21 9.02 -7.34 5.77
C ASN A 21 10.10 -7.66 6.81
N LYS A 22 10.50 -6.68 7.63
CA LYS A 22 11.45 -6.88 8.73
C LYS A 22 10.92 -7.84 9.80
N LYS A 23 9.61 -7.85 10.08
CA LYS A 23 9.00 -8.76 11.06
C LYS A 23 8.84 -10.19 10.54
N GLY A 24 8.74 -10.39 9.23
CA GLY A 24 8.74 -11.71 8.58
C GLY A 24 7.46 -12.52 8.79
N ARG A 25 6.37 -11.92 9.31
CA ARG A 25 5.05 -12.56 9.45
C ARG A 25 4.27 -12.60 8.12
N ALA A 26 4.56 -11.64 7.26
CA ALA A 26 4.05 -11.50 5.91
C ALA A 26 5.17 -10.94 5.02
N GLU A 27 5.04 -11.15 3.72
CA GLU A 27 5.87 -10.51 2.70
C GLU A 27 5.03 -9.49 1.95
N VAL A 28 5.57 -8.28 1.79
CA VAL A 28 4.88 -7.13 1.19
C VAL A 28 5.71 -6.55 0.06
N PHE A 29 5.06 -6.28 -1.07
CA PHE A 29 5.65 -5.55 -2.18
C PHE A 29 5.04 -4.15 -2.27
N PHE A 30 5.89 -3.20 -2.66
CA PHE A 30 5.55 -1.79 -2.85
C PHE A 30 5.94 -1.42 -4.28
N ASP A 31 4.96 -1.07 -5.09
CA ASP A 31 5.15 -0.67 -6.48
C ASP A 31 4.67 0.77 -6.65
N TRP A 32 5.58 1.65 -7.07
CA TRP A 32 5.27 3.06 -7.31
C TRP A 32 5.13 3.34 -8.79
N HIS A 33 3.98 3.92 -9.18
CA HIS A 33 3.64 4.26 -10.55
C HIS A 33 3.51 5.79 -10.71
N PRO A 34 4.63 6.51 -11.00
CA PRO A 34 4.62 7.96 -11.18
C PRO A 34 3.66 8.47 -12.26
N HIS A 35 3.50 7.71 -13.35
CA HIS A 35 2.73 8.10 -14.52
C HIS A 35 1.21 8.11 -14.30
N THR A 36 0.71 7.36 -13.32
CA THR A 36 -0.72 7.29 -12.94
C THR A 36 -1.00 7.85 -11.56
N SER A 37 -0.01 8.50 -10.94
CA SER A 37 -0.12 9.00 -9.57
C SER A 37 -0.48 7.92 -8.54
N GLN A 38 -0.04 6.67 -8.74
CA GLN A 38 -0.54 5.51 -7.99
C GLN A 38 0.57 4.79 -7.23
N VAL A 39 0.22 4.19 -6.09
CA VAL A 39 1.05 3.23 -5.37
C VAL A 39 0.24 1.96 -5.15
N ASP A 40 0.85 0.82 -5.47
CA ASP A 40 0.30 -0.50 -5.24
C ASP A 40 1.05 -1.18 -4.09
N VAL A 41 0.29 -1.85 -3.23
CA VAL A 41 0.75 -2.63 -2.09
C VAL A 41 0.15 -4.02 -2.19
N SER A 42 0.99 -5.04 -2.24
CA SER A 42 0.54 -6.43 -2.22
C SER A 42 1.09 -7.17 -1.00
N ILE A 43 0.18 -7.82 -0.26
CA ILE A 43 0.51 -8.53 0.99
C ILE A 43 0.30 -10.03 0.78
N HIS A 44 1.36 -10.79 1.04
CA HIS A 44 1.40 -12.24 0.96
C HIS A 44 1.61 -12.83 2.35
N VAL A 45 0.65 -13.61 2.82
CA VAL A 45 0.72 -14.29 4.12
C VAL A 45 0.83 -15.79 3.88
N PRO A 46 1.87 -16.48 4.40
CA PRO A 46 3.01 -15.92 5.15
C PRO A 46 4.09 -15.28 4.24
N ASN A 47 4.16 -15.67 2.96
CA ASN A 47 5.08 -15.12 1.95
C ASN A 47 4.60 -15.46 0.53
N TRP A 48 5.21 -14.87 -0.49
CA TRP A 48 4.89 -15.04 -1.91
C TRP A 48 4.93 -16.51 -2.36
N ASN A 49 5.96 -17.24 -1.94
CA ASN A 49 6.18 -18.62 -2.37
C ASN A 49 5.07 -19.56 -1.88
N MET A 50 4.58 -19.34 -0.66
CA MET A 50 3.53 -20.16 -0.04
C MET A 50 2.13 -19.70 -0.44
N ASN A 51 1.95 -18.41 -0.71
CA ASN A 51 0.66 -17.85 -1.10
C ASN A 51 0.80 -16.86 -2.26
N LYS A 52 0.60 -17.37 -3.48
CA LYS A 52 0.58 -16.55 -4.69
C LYS A 52 -0.66 -15.64 -4.77
N LYS A 53 -1.71 -15.89 -3.99
CA LYS A 53 -2.87 -15.00 -3.89
C LYS A 53 -2.62 -13.97 -2.79
N CYS A 54 -2.32 -12.74 -3.19
CA CYS A 54 -2.21 -11.62 -2.25
C CYS A 54 -3.54 -10.93 -2.00
N LYS A 55 -3.54 -10.17 -0.91
CA LYS A 55 -4.36 -8.96 -0.82
C LYS A 55 -3.62 -7.84 -1.53
N SER A 56 -4.16 -7.37 -2.65
CA SER A 56 -3.64 -6.21 -3.37
C SER A 56 -4.47 -4.98 -3.03
N MET A 57 -3.82 -3.86 -2.77
CA MET A 57 -4.43 -2.58 -2.46
C MET A 57 -3.68 -1.49 -3.20
N ASN A 58 -4.35 -0.46 -3.66
CA ASN A 58 -3.71 0.70 -4.25
C ASN A 58 -4.33 1.99 -3.72
N PHE A 59 -3.60 3.09 -3.85
CA PHE A 59 -4.12 4.43 -3.65
C PHE A 59 -3.50 5.40 -4.65
N TYR A 60 -4.23 6.47 -4.93
CA TYR A 60 -3.77 7.56 -5.77
C TYR A 60 -3.29 8.70 -4.88
N TYR A 61 -2.01 9.06 -4.98
CA TYR A 61 -1.43 10.12 -4.15
C TYR A 61 -1.71 11.52 -4.70
N ASP A 62 -2.21 11.66 -5.93
CA ASP A 62 -2.70 12.95 -6.41
C ASP A 62 -4.08 13.34 -5.86
N ASN A 63 -4.79 12.40 -5.23
CA ASN A 63 -6.07 12.66 -4.61
C ASN A 63 -6.29 11.82 -3.33
N LEU A 64 -5.68 12.28 -2.23
CA LEU A 64 -5.67 11.57 -0.94
C LEU A 64 -7.02 11.60 -0.19
N ASP A 65 -7.93 12.50 -0.56
CA ASP A 65 -9.20 12.75 0.15
C ASP A 65 -10.38 11.93 -0.41
N ILE A 66 -10.20 11.17 -1.50
CA ILE A 66 -11.31 10.41 -2.10
C ILE A 66 -11.85 9.35 -1.12
N GLU A 67 -13.17 9.40 -0.91
CA GLU A 67 -13.92 8.30 -0.36
C GLU A 67 -14.23 7.30 -1.49
N TYR A 68 -13.40 6.25 -1.61
CA TYR A 68 -13.73 5.14 -2.48
C TYR A 68 -14.88 4.36 -1.84
N ASP A 69 -16.13 4.76 -2.15
CA ASP A 69 -17.36 4.16 -1.60
C ASP A 69 -17.51 2.68 -1.95
N TYR A 70 -16.84 2.20 -3.01
CA TYR A 70 -16.75 0.79 -3.39
C TYR A 70 -15.39 0.50 -4.03
N PRO A 71 -14.74 -0.64 -3.73
CA PRO A 71 -13.46 -1.04 -4.31
C PRO A 71 -13.66 -1.56 -5.74
N ILE A 72 -14.04 -0.69 -6.66
CA ILE A 72 -13.88 -0.99 -8.08
C ILE A 72 -12.36 -0.89 -8.31
N MET A 73 -11.68 -2.04 -8.43
CA MET A 73 -10.23 -2.17 -8.71
C MET A 73 -9.24 -2.01 -7.53
N ASN A 74 -9.54 -2.54 -6.34
CA ASN A 74 -8.60 -2.58 -5.20
C ASN A 74 -8.08 -1.19 -4.75
N SER A 75 -8.81 -0.11 -5.02
CA SER A 75 -8.45 1.23 -4.56
C SER A 75 -8.97 1.50 -3.15
N TYR A 76 -8.10 2.04 -2.30
CA TYR A 76 -8.36 2.27 -0.88
C TYR A 76 -7.88 3.66 -0.45
N LYS A 77 -8.50 4.19 0.62
CA LYS A 77 -7.96 5.33 1.35
C LYS A 77 -6.58 5.00 1.93
N LEU A 78 -5.68 5.97 1.96
CA LEU A 78 -4.35 5.85 2.55
C LEU A 78 -4.39 5.20 3.95
N ASN A 79 -5.22 5.74 4.84
CA ASN A 79 -5.37 5.24 6.22
C ASN A 79 -5.86 3.79 6.30
N THR A 80 -6.59 3.30 5.30
CA THR A 80 -7.05 1.90 5.25
C THR A 80 -5.90 0.97 4.93
N ILE A 81 -5.02 1.35 4.00
CA ILE A 81 -3.81 0.61 3.67
C ILE A 81 -2.85 0.59 4.87
N GLU A 82 -2.66 1.73 5.54
CA GLU A 82 -1.84 1.82 6.75
C GLU A 82 -2.33 0.86 7.84
N LYS A 83 -3.63 0.89 8.16
CA LYS A 83 -4.24 -0.01 9.15
C LYS A 83 -4.11 -1.48 8.78
N GLU A 84 -4.10 -1.81 7.48
CA GLU A 84 -3.92 -3.17 7.04
C GLU A 84 -2.48 -3.64 7.24
N LEU A 85 -1.49 -2.81 6.91
CA LEU A 85 -0.07 -3.09 7.14
C LEU A 85 0.24 -3.23 8.63
N ASP A 86 -0.37 -2.41 9.48
CA ASP A 86 -0.19 -2.43 10.94
C ASP A 86 -0.57 -3.77 11.60
N LYS A 87 -1.38 -4.61 10.94
CA LYS A 87 -1.72 -5.95 11.44
C LYS A 87 -0.52 -6.91 11.44
N TYR A 88 0.52 -6.60 10.67
CA TYR A 88 1.69 -7.47 10.46
C TYR A 88 2.96 -6.93 11.10
N ILE A 89 2.91 -5.72 11.66
CA ILE A 89 3.98 -5.06 12.43
C ILE A 89 3.97 -5.57 13.89
#